data_AF-A0AAF3FEA4-F1
#
_entry.id   AF-A0AAF3FEA4-F1
#
_cell.length_a   1.000
_cell.length_b   1.000
_cell.length_c   1.000
_cell.angle_alpha   90.00
_cell.angle_beta   90.00
_cell.angle_gamma   90.00
#
_symmetry.space_group_name_H-M   'P 1'
#
loop_
_entity.id
_entity.type
_entity.pdbx_description
1 polymer ?
#
loop_
_entity_poly.entity_id
_entity_poly.type
_entity_poly.pdbx_seq_one_letter_code
_entity_poly.pdbx_strand_id
1 'polypeptide(L)'
;MIFTNRSSAGELLGNQTVTTNYRHYSEFELNFLTIGSIIVQILSFFIAFFLPMREITGSIFSQRKVTTMREQLEAFLKNLFDIDILLLVPFHIFAGMYVAFLLTVYPTTVLFTSDFATYRDLVGYICMALAVGEIASKD
;
A
#
# COMPACT_ATOMS: atom_id res chain seq x y z
N MET A 1 0.51 2.41 -39.66
CA MET A 1 1.37 1.22 -39.81
C MET A 1 2.81 1.69 -39.87
N ILE A 2 3.47 1.83 -38.71
CA ILE A 2 4.90 2.17 -38.62
C ILE A 2 5.47 1.31 -37.48
N PHE A 3 5.72 0.04 -37.80
CA PHE A 3 6.56 -0.84 -36.99
C PHE A 3 7.80 -1.14 -37.82
N THR A 4 8.86 -0.35 -37.64
CA THR A 4 10.19 -0.81 -38.01
C THR A 4 11.22 -0.14 -37.11
N ASN A 5 12.06 -1.01 -36.52
CA ASN A 5 13.42 -0.74 -36.08
C ASN A 5 13.65 -0.08 -34.70
N ARG A 6 13.35 -0.84 -33.63
CA ARG A 6 14.05 -0.71 -32.33
C ARG A 6 15.29 -1.62 -32.22
N SER A 7 15.62 -2.39 -33.25
CA SER A 7 16.72 -3.36 -33.20
C SER A 7 18.09 -2.69 -33.33
N SER A 8 18.20 -1.61 -34.10
CA SER A 8 19.51 -0.98 -34.38
C SER A 8 19.98 0.03 -33.32
N ALA A 9 19.12 0.44 -32.36
CA ALA A 9 19.53 1.31 -31.25
C ALA A 9 20.18 0.53 -30.09
N GLY A 10 20.01 -0.80 -30.04
CA GLY A 10 20.56 -1.66 -29.00
C GLY A 10 22.04 -2.05 -29.19
N GLU A 11 22.58 -1.93 -30.41
CA GLU A 11 23.93 -2.44 -30.73
C GLU A 11 25.05 -1.39 -30.58
N LEU A 12 24.72 -0.09 -30.51
CA LEU A 12 25.73 0.98 -30.36
C LEU A 12 26.02 1.40 -28.92
N LEU A 13 25.36 0.77 -27.94
CA LEU A 13 25.72 0.84 -26.52
C LEU A 13 26.44 -0.43 -26.07
N GLY A 14 27.15 -1.08 -27.00
CA GLY A 14 28.12 -2.11 -26.68
C GLY A 14 29.30 -1.51 -25.92
N ASN A 15 29.57 -2.10 -24.74
CA ASN A 15 30.81 -1.98 -23.96
C ASN A 15 30.82 -1.03 -22.75
N GLN A 16 29.77 -1.08 -21.93
CA GLN A 16 29.98 -1.24 -20.49
C GLN A 16 29.30 -2.51 -20.02
N THR A 17 30.08 -3.54 -19.74
CA THR A 17 29.66 -4.76 -19.06
C THR A 17 29.35 -4.42 -17.60
N VAL A 18 28.25 -3.70 -17.38
CA VAL A 18 27.56 -3.75 -16.09
C VAL A 18 26.93 -5.14 -16.04
N THR A 19 27.69 -6.11 -15.54
CA THR A 19 27.17 -7.42 -15.16
C THR A 19 26.31 -7.23 -13.92
N THR A 20 25.16 -6.58 -14.09
CA THR A 20 24.10 -6.61 -13.10
C THR A 20 23.67 -8.06 -12.98
N ASN A 21 24.04 -8.70 -11.88
CA ASN A 21 23.66 -10.06 -11.52
C ASN A 21 22.15 -10.05 -11.19
N TYR A 22 21.31 -9.86 -12.22
CA TYR A 22 19.86 -9.91 -12.08
C TYR A 22 19.48 -11.38 -11.87
N ARG A 23 18.88 -11.66 -10.72
CA ARG A 23 18.26 -12.95 -10.46
C ARG A 23 17.10 -13.12 -11.45
N HIS A 24 17.29 -13.97 -12.45
CA HIS A 24 16.22 -14.41 -13.33
C HIS A 24 15.31 -15.34 -12.54
N TYR A 25 14.08 -14.89 -12.27
CA TYR A 25 13.05 -15.73 -11.67
C TYR A 25 12.51 -16.69 -12.71
N SER A 26 12.22 -17.93 -12.30
CA SER A 26 11.58 -18.89 -13.18
C SER A 26 10.14 -18.45 -13.48
N GLU A 27 9.66 -18.69 -14.71
CA GLU A 27 8.27 -18.45 -15.11
C GLU A 27 7.27 -19.12 -14.15
N PHE A 28 7.66 -20.25 -13.56
CA PHE A 28 6.87 -20.93 -12.54
C PHE A 28 6.80 -20.14 -11.22
N GLU A 29 7.92 -19.62 -10.74
CA GLU A 29 7.99 -18.83 -9.49
C GLU A 29 7.16 -17.55 -9.63
N LEU A 30 7.26 -16.88 -10.77
CA LEU A 30 6.50 -15.67 -11.06
C LEU A 30 4.99 -15.92 -11.10
N ASN A 31 4.58 -16.98 -11.80
CA ASN A 31 3.17 -17.37 -11.88
C ASN A 31 2.62 -17.79 -10.51
N PHE A 32 3.40 -18.52 -9.72
CA PHE A 32 3.01 -18.92 -8.36
C PHE A 32 2.79 -17.69 -7.45
N LEU A 33 3.72 -16.74 -7.42
CA LEU A 33 3.59 -15.52 -6.63
C LEU A 33 2.38 -14.68 -7.07
N THR A 34 2.20 -14.52 -8.37
CA THR A 34 1.11 -13.71 -8.93
C THR A 34 -0.26 -14.34 -8.63
N ILE A 35 -0.44 -15.63 -8.94
CA ILE A 35 -1.71 -16.33 -8.70
C ILE A 35 -1.98 -16.44 -7.20
N GLY A 36 -0.96 -16.72 -6.38
CA GLY A 36 -1.08 -16.78 -4.93
C GLY A 36 -1.63 -15.48 -4.33
N SER A 37 -1.10 -14.33 -4.79
CA SER A 37 -1.57 -13.01 -4.32
C SER A 37 -3.04 -12.74 -4.68
N ILE A 38 -3.46 -13.15 -5.88
CA ILE A 38 -4.85 -13.00 -6.34
C ILE A 38 -5.81 -13.85 -5.48
N ILE A 39 -5.42 -15.07 -5.14
CA ILE A 39 -6.23 -15.96 -4.29
C ILE A 39 -6.44 -15.33 -2.90
N VAL A 40 -5.38 -14.81 -2.28
CA VAL A 40 -5.47 -14.14 -0.97
C VAL A 40 -6.39 -12.91 -1.05
N GLN A 41 -6.34 -12.16 -2.14
CA GLN A 41 -7.19 -11.00 -2.36
C GLN A 41 -8.67 -11.40 -2.51
N ILE A 42 -8.97 -12.45 -3.29
CA ILE A 42 -10.33 -12.98 -3.44
C ILE A 42 -10.88 -13.47 -2.10
N LEU A 43 -10.07 -14.18 -1.32
CA LEU A 43 -10.44 -14.64 0.02
C LEU A 43 -10.78 -13.47 0.94
N SER A 44 -9.99 -12.40 0.90
CA SER A 44 -10.24 -11.18 1.68
C SER A 44 -11.58 -10.54 1.32
N PHE A 45 -11.91 -10.46 0.02
CA PHE A 45 -13.22 -9.98 -0.42
C PHE A 45 -14.36 -10.88 0.01
N PHE A 46 -14.16 -12.20 -0.02
CA PHE A 46 -15.17 -13.15 0.41
C PHE A 46 -15.48 -13.00 1.91
N ILE A 47 -14.45 -12.85 2.74
CA ILE A 47 -14.61 -12.58 4.18
C ILE A 47 -15.34 -11.25 4.39
N ALA A 48 -14.94 -10.19 3.69
CA ALA A 48 -15.58 -8.88 3.80
C ALA A 48 -17.06 -8.90 3.37
N PHE A 49 -17.41 -9.72 2.37
CA PHE A 49 -18.79 -9.91 1.93
C PHE A 49 -19.63 -10.68 2.95
N PHE A 50 -19.04 -11.70 3.61
CA PHE A 50 -19.71 -12.48 4.65
C PHE A 50 -19.79 -11.78 6.00
N LEU A 51 -18.99 -10.74 6.21
CA LEU A 51 -19.02 -9.98 7.45
C LEU A 51 -20.32 -9.16 7.51
N PRO A 52 -21.26 -9.47 8.42
CA PRO A 52 -22.49 -8.72 8.51
C PRO A 52 -22.15 -7.28 8.89
N MET A 53 -22.69 -6.32 8.15
CA MET A 53 -22.66 -4.91 8.54
C MET A 53 -23.30 -4.80 9.92
N ARG A 54 -22.48 -4.56 10.95
CA ARG A 54 -22.97 -4.37 12.31
C ARG A 54 -23.69 -3.03 12.39
N GLU A 55 -24.96 -3.02 12.04
CA GLU A 55 -25.84 -1.89 12.33
C GLU A 55 -26.01 -1.81 13.85
N ILE A 56 -25.35 -0.85 14.47
CA ILE A 56 -25.50 -0.59 15.89
C ILE A 56 -26.91 -0.04 16.09
N THR A 57 -27.80 -0.86 16.64
CA THR A 57 -29.16 -0.48 17.03
C THR A 57 -29.05 0.63 18.09
N GLY A 58 -29.50 1.84 17.74
CA GLY A 58 -29.35 3.04 18.57
C GLY A 58 -28.17 3.96 18.20
N SER A 59 -27.46 3.70 17.10
CA SER A 59 -26.44 4.64 16.61
C SER A 59 -27.06 5.87 15.95
N ILE A 60 -26.31 6.98 15.98
CA ILE A 60 -26.64 8.28 15.38
C ILE A 60 -26.97 8.15 13.87
N PHE A 61 -26.54 7.06 13.23
CA PHE A 61 -26.86 6.72 11.84
C PHE A 61 -28.30 6.22 11.64
N SER A 62 -28.89 5.51 12.61
CA SER A 62 -30.28 5.02 12.54
C SER A 62 -31.32 6.15 12.60
N GLN A 63 -30.97 7.28 13.22
CA GLN A 63 -31.82 8.47 13.28
C GLN A 63 -31.56 9.47 12.15
N ARG A 64 -30.53 9.23 11.32
CA ARG A 64 -30.17 10.15 10.24
C ARG A 64 -31.13 9.92 9.08
N LYS A 65 -31.89 10.96 8.71
CA LYS A 65 -32.73 10.98 7.50
C LYS A 65 -31.91 10.48 6.31
N VAL A 66 -32.52 9.72 5.40
CA VAL A 66 -31.87 9.31 4.14
C VAL A 66 -31.52 10.58 3.37
N THR A 67 -30.28 11.05 3.51
CA THR A 67 -29.77 12.25 2.86
C THR A 67 -29.35 11.92 1.45
N THR A 68 -29.62 12.83 0.51
CA THR A 68 -29.13 12.70 -0.86
C THR A 68 -27.60 12.77 -0.87
N MET A 69 -26.92 12.09 -1.82
CA MET A 69 -25.45 12.14 -1.93
C MET A 69 -24.88 13.57 -1.94
N ARG A 70 -25.62 14.52 -2.51
CA ARG A 70 -25.26 15.95 -2.50
C ARG A 70 -25.25 16.55 -1.10
N GLU A 71 -26.24 16.23 -0.27
CA GLU A 71 -26.32 16.71 1.11
C GLU A 71 -25.20 16.11 1.98
N GLN A 72 -24.81 14.86 1.72
CA GLN A 72 -23.67 14.24 2.40
C GLN A 72 -22.34 14.89 2.01
N LEU A 73 -22.17 15.21 0.73
CA LEU A 73 -20.98 15.90 0.23
C LEU A 73 -20.89 17.33 0.79
N GLU A 74 -22.01 18.04 0.84
CA GLU A 74 -22.08 19.38 1.42
C GLU A 74 -21.76 19.35 2.93
N ALA A 75 -22.31 18.39 3.67
CA ALA A 75 -22.00 18.20 5.08
C ALA A 75 -20.51 17.83 5.31
N PHE A 76 -19.94 16.99 4.44
CA PHE A 76 -18.52 16.65 4.48
C PHE A 76 -17.63 17.87 4.25
N LEU A 77 -17.94 18.68 3.22
CA LEU A 77 -17.20 19.90 2.92
C LEU A 77 -17.31 20.93 4.05
N LYS A 78 -18.49 21.07 4.66
CA LYS A 78 -18.69 21.95 5.81
C LYS A 78 -17.85 21.52 7.01
N ASN A 79 -17.77 20.22 7.28
CA ASN A 79 -16.93 19.67 8.35
C ASN A 79 -15.43 19.81 8.04
N LEU A 80 -15.02 19.82 6.77
CA LEU A 80 -13.61 19.95 6.41
C LEU A 80 -12.99 21.29 6.85
N PHE A 81 -13.83 22.32 7.01
CA PHE A 81 -13.44 23.64 7.50
C PHE A 81 -13.65 23.83 9.01
N ASP A 82 -13.99 22.77 9.73
CA ASP A 82 -14.04 22.82 11.19
C ASP A 82 -12.63 22.93 11.78
N ILE A 83 -12.47 23.74 12.81
CA ILE A 83 -11.16 24.06 13.43
C ILE A 83 -10.51 22.80 13.99
N ASP A 84 -11.29 21.90 14.58
CA ASP A 84 -10.81 20.65 15.14
C ASP A 84 -10.25 19.71 14.06
N ILE A 85 -10.91 19.68 12.89
CA ILE A 85 -10.47 18.87 11.75
C ILE A 85 -9.23 19.50 11.11
N LEU A 86 -9.20 20.83 10.97
CA LEU A 86 -8.07 21.55 10.39
C LEU A 86 -6.80 21.40 11.24
N LEU A 87 -6.93 21.29 12.57
CA LEU A 87 -5.82 21.00 13.47
C LEU A 87 -5.30 19.56 13.32
N LEU A 88 -6.16 18.62 12.96
CA LEU A 88 -5.80 17.22 12.75
C LEU A 88 -5.10 16.97 11.40
N VAL A 89 -5.38 17.81 10.38
CA VAL A 89 -4.76 17.72 9.05
C VAL A 89 -3.22 17.67 9.10
N PRO A 90 -2.49 18.60 9.75
CA PRO A 90 -1.03 18.56 9.79
C PRO A 90 -0.49 17.32 10.52
N PHE A 91 -1.18 16.87 11.57
CA PHE A 91 -0.83 15.61 12.25
C PHE A 91 -0.97 14.41 11.32
N HIS A 92 -2.06 14.36 10.53
CA HIS A 92 -2.29 13.30 9.57
C HIS A 92 -1.27 13.31 8.43
N ILE A 93 -0.88 14.49 7.93
CA ILE A 93 0.17 14.63 6.91
C ILE A 93 1.50 14.10 7.44
N PHE A 94 1.87 14.46 8.68
CA PHE A 94 3.09 13.95 9.30
C PHE A 94 3.08 12.43 9.46
N ALA A 95 1.97 11.88 9.97
CA ALA A 95 1.81 10.43 10.10
C ALA A 95 1.88 9.72 8.74
N GLY A 96 1.23 10.26 7.71
CA GLY A 96 1.28 9.73 6.35
C GLY A 96 2.69 9.76 5.75
N MET A 97 3.42 10.86 5.93
CA MET A 97 4.82 10.96 5.52
C MET A 97 5.72 9.95 6.24
N TYR A 98 5.51 9.76 7.55
CA TYR A 98 6.26 8.78 8.34
C TYR A 98 6.04 7.34 7.83
N VAL A 99 4.78 6.95 7.58
CA VAL A 99 4.45 5.63 7.04
C VAL A 99 4.99 5.45 5.61
N ALA A 100 4.86 6.47 4.75
CA ALA A 100 5.41 6.43 3.39
C ALA A 100 6.93 6.29 3.37
N PHE A 101 7.62 6.98 4.30
CA PHE A 101 9.06 6.86 4.48
C PHE A 101 9.47 5.43 4.88
N LEU A 102 8.79 4.84 5.86
CA LEU A 102 9.06 3.48 6.32
C LEU A 102 8.78 2.41 5.26
N LEU A 103 7.72 2.57 4.47
CA LEU A 103 7.33 1.56 3.47
C LEU A 103 8.06 1.70 2.13
N THR A 104 8.53 2.90 1.77
CA THR A 104 9.11 3.14 0.43
C THR A 104 10.59 3.52 0.51
N VAL A 105 10.91 4.57 1.26
CA VAL A 105 12.29 5.11 1.28
C VAL A 105 13.23 4.17 2.03
N TYR A 106 12.77 3.58 3.12
CA TYR A 106 13.57 2.68 3.95
C TYR A 106 13.99 1.39 3.21
N PRO A 107 13.08 0.60 2.60
CA PRO A 107 13.49 -0.60 1.87
C PRO A 107 14.32 -0.30 0.62
N THR A 108 14.02 0.79 -0.09
CA THR A 108 14.81 1.16 -1.28
C THR A 108 16.24 1.52 -0.90
N THR A 109 16.44 2.28 0.18
CA THR A 109 17.79 2.63 0.66
C THR A 109 18.59 1.40 1.11
N VAL A 110 17.92 0.47 1.80
CA VAL A 110 18.51 -0.81 2.23
C VAL A 110 18.85 -1.69 1.01
N LEU A 111 18.03 -1.68 -0.03
CA LEU A 111 18.25 -2.45 -1.26
C LEU A 111 19.46 -1.93 -2.07
N PHE A 112 19.72 -0.63 -2.06
CA PHE A 112 20.83 -0.02 -2.82
C PHE A 112 22.18 -0.05 -2.09
N THR A 113 22.20 -0.37 -0.79
CA THR A 113 23.45 -0.47 -0.03
C THR A 113 23.94 -1.91 0.00
N SER A 114 25.06 -2.18 -0.67
CA SER A 114 25.62 -3.55 -0.81
C SER A 114 25.89 -4.27 0.51
N ASP A 115 26.14 -3.53 1.61
CA ASP A 115 26.39 -4.10 2.94
C ASP A 115 25.12 -4.60 3.64
N PHE A 116 23.92 -4.19 3.19
CA PHE A 116 22.64 -4.55 3.82
C PHE A 116 21.76 -5.47 2.97
N ALA A 117 22.27 -6.04 1.87
CA ALA A 117 21.52 -6.96 1.02
C ALA A 117 20.99 -8.21 1.76
N THR A 118 21.60 -8.58 2.89
CA THR A 118 21.15 -9.64 3.80
C THR A 118 19.90 -9.27 4.59
N TYR A 119 19.62 -7.97 4.78
CA TYR A 119 18.44 -7.47 5.52
C TYR A 119 17.23 -7.20 4.62
N ARG A 120 17.11 -7.93 3.50
CA ARG A 120 15.96 -7.85 2.57
C ARG A 120 14.62 -8.02 3.29
N ASP A 121 14.60 -8.78 4.39
CA ASP A 121 13.40 -9.10 5.17
C ASP A 121 13.05 -8.06 6.26
N LEU A 122 13.78 -6.94 6.33
CA LEU A 122 13.62 -5.92 7.37
C LEU A 122 12.21 -5.29 7.40
N VAL A 123 11.60 -5.10 6.23
CA VAL A 123 10.20 -4.65 6.15
C VAL A 123 9.25 -5.66 6.82
N GLY A 124 9.52 -6.96 6.66
CA GLY A 124 8.77 -8.01 7.33
C GLY A 124 8.88 -7.94 8.85
N TYR A 125 10.09 -7.67 9.38
CA TYR A 125 10.31 -7.48 10.81
C TYR A 125 9.61 -6.23 11.36
N ILE A 126 9.59 -5.11 10.61
CA ILE A 126 8.85 -3.90 10.99
C ILE A 126 7.35 -4.18 11.04
N CYS A 127 6.80 -4.87 10.04
CA CYS A 127 5.38 -5.25 10.03
C CYS A 127 5.01 -6.18 11.19
N MET A 128 5.89 -7.13 11.55
CA MET A 128 5.67 -7.97 12.74
C MET A 128 5.71 -7.15 14.03
N ALA A 129 6.66 -6.24 14.18
CA ALA A 129 6.76 -5.39 15.37
C ALA A 129 5.50 -4.50 15.54
N LEU A 130 4.98 -3.96 14.44
CA LEU A 130 3.71 -3.22 14.45
C LEU A 130 2.53 -4.11 14.84
N ALA A 131 2.43 -5.32 14.29
CA ALA A 131 1.36 -6.26 14.64
C ALA A 131 1.41 -6.65 16.13
N VAL A 132 2.61 -6.87 16.67
CA VAL A 132 2.79 -7.14 18.11
C VAL A 132 2.42 -5.90 18.95
N GLY A 133 2.78 -4.71 18.51
CA GLY A 133 2.43 -3.45 19.19
C GLY A 133 0.92 -3.24 19.28
N GLU A 134 0.17 -3.54 18.21
CA GLU A 134 -1.29 -3.47 18.20
C GLU A 134 -1.94 -4.49 19.14
N ILE A 135 -1.38 -5.69 19.26
CA ILE A 135 -1.89 -6.72 20.18
C ILE A 135 -1.59 -6.31 21.63
N ALA A 136 -0.37 -5.87 21.91
CA ALA A 136 0.07 -5.49 23.25
C ALA A 136 -0.59 -4.20 23.77
N SER A 137 -1.01 -3.29 22.87
CA SER A 137 -1.74 -2.07 23.25
C SER A 137 -3.20 -2.34 23.63
N LYS A 138 -3.71 -3.55 23.39
CA LYS A 138 -5.13 -3.89 23.56
C LYS A 138 -5.44 -4.57 24.90
N ASP A 139 -4.39 -4.94 25.64
CA ASP A 139 -4.42 -5.42 27.03
C ASP A 139 -4.13 -4.28 28.01
#